data_AF-R8BS56-F1
#
_entry.id   AF-R8BS56-F1
#
_cell.length_a   1.000
_cell.length_b   1.000
_cell.length_c   1.000
_cell.angle_alpha   90.00
_cell.angle_beta   90.00
_cell.angle_gamma   90.00
#
_symmetry.space_group_name_H-M   'P 1'
#
loop_
_entity.id
_entity.type
_entity.pdbx_description
1 polymer ?
#
loop_
_entity_poly.entity_id
_entity_poly.type
_entity_poly.pdbx_seq_one_letter_code
_entity_poly.pdbx_strand_id
1 'polypeptide(L)'
;MANNAIGQPADSGYLMDDAKIVIKIPEVPRDYKARVDWMNNRQRGALSRFAIASKKAGGLPVRDEKARIFLEKSEQYLDFLEYDPSFQMTPQLKRDASIEATFDLILHKPGYYFPDQFKKRAQRIYDSWVAINWGAGAEEDAEESEEEGSSTGTSTRAVVAEDAQATIQYPPRNHPIWGIDGIMHGLARVVRQNGRTSMVLDRRYPKKPSNVYGHNDLEPGRWFPFQLAALFNGAHGSRQAGIHGDHQHGAYSIVISSKYHHLDRDEGTTIFYSGAGSDENTDPDRVNPGKQDATLVASIRSRQPVRVLRASNKTNHNAPSVGIRYDGLYQVVRQEQPRKNTKGGLYRRFVLERLPDQPDLQDIINAAPDPQQRRQFEKIGEGF
;
A
#
# COMPACT_ATOMS: atom_id res chain seq x y z
N MET A 1 -16.79 28.98 40.67
CA MET A 1 -17.18 27.58 40.37
C MET A 1 -18.24 27.60 39.28
N ALA A 2 -17.93 27.05 38.11
CA ALA A 2 -18.86 26.38 37.19
C ALA A 2 -18.10 26.13 35.87
N ASN A 3 -17.69 24.88 35.69
CA ASN A 3 -17.10 24.34 34.48
C ASN A 3 -18.14 24.33 33.35
N ASN A 4 -17.79 24.86 32.18
CA ASN A 4 -18.41 24.45 30.91
C ASN A 4 -17.41 23.61 30.13
N ALA A 5 -17.49 22.29 30.34
CA ALA A 5 -16.84 21.31 29.50
C ALA A 5 -17.58 21.26 28.15
N ILE A 6 -16.87 21.59 27.08
CA ILE A 6 -17.33 21.41 25.71
C ILE A 6 -17.28 19.90 25.43
N GLY A 7 -18.46 19.28 25.37
CA GLY A 7 -18.61 17.89 24.98
C GLY A 7 -18.16 17.67 23.54
N GLN A 8 -17.18 16.79 23.36
CA GLN A 8 -16.89 16.19 22.05
C GLN A 8 -18.11 15.37 21.61
N PRO A 9 -18.51 15.39 20.32
CA PRO A 9 -19.53 14.49 19.83
C PRO A 9 -18.99 13.05 19.86
N ALA A 10 -19.77 12.16 20.46
CA ALA A 10 -19.53 10.72 20.44
C ALA A 10 -19.48 10.23 18.98
N ASP A 11 -18.30 9.81 18.55
CA ASP A 11 -18.08 9.12 17.28
C ASP A 11 -18.69 7.71 17.43
N SER A 12 -19.89 7.52 16.88
CA SER A 12 -20.50 6.19 16.74
C SER A 12 -19.80 5.45 15.59
N GLY A 13 -18.52 5.16 15.78
CA GLY A 13 -17.77 4.24 14.95
C GLY A 13 -18.32 2.84 15.18
N TYR A 14 -18.87 2.23 14.13
CA TYR A 14 -19.33 0.85 14.11
C TYR A 14 -18.38 -0.07 14.90
N LEU A 15 -18.86 -0.58 16.03
CA LEU A 15 -18.32 -1.78 16.65
C LEU A 15 -18.56 -2.93 15.65
N MET A 16 -17.66 -3.10 14.69
CA MET A 16 -17.56 -4.36 14.00
C MET A 16 -17.02 -5.34 15.03
N ASP A 17 -17.92 -6.16 15.57
CA ASP A 17 -17.61 -7.30 16.45
C ASP A 17 -16.41 -8.09 15.90
N ASP A 18 -15.78 -8.90 16.75
CA ASP A 18 -14.69 -9.85 16.42
C ASP A 18 -15.10 -10.95 15.40
N ALA A 19 -16.11 -10.67 14.57
CA ALA A 19 -16.70 -11.51 13.55
C ALA A 19 -15.77 -11.65 12.33
N LYS A 20 -15.63 -12.91 11.92
CA LYS A 20 -15.08 -13.27 10.62
C LYS A 20 -15.97 -12.70 9.51
N ILE A 21 -15.42 -11.83 8.66
CA ILE A 21 -16.14 -11.31 7.49
C ILE A 21 -15.83 -12.20 6.29
N VAL A 22 -16.85 -12.85 5.75
CA VAL A 22 -16.74 -13.62 4.51
C VAL A 22 -16.77 -12.64 3.33
N ILE A 23 -15.75 -12.71 2.48
CA ILE A 23 -15.61 -11.94 1.26
C ILE A 23 -15.45 -12.89 0.07
N LYS A 24 -15.71 -12.40 -1.15
CA LYS A 24 -15.53 -13.17 -2.39
C LYS A 24 -14.58 -12.40 -3.30
N ILE A 25 -13.33 -12.84 -3.36
CA ILE A 25 -12.33 -12.23 -4.23
C ILE A 25 -12.31 -13.02 -5.54
N PRO A 26 -12.77 -12.42 -6.66
CA PRO A 26 -12.78 -13.10 -7.95
C PRO A 26 -11.34 -13.39 -8.40
N GLU A 27 -11.17 -14.41 -9.23
CA GLU A 27 -9.87 -14.62 -9.89
C GLU A 27 -9.65 -13.52 -10.94
N VAL A 28 -8.60 -12.73 -10.73
CA VAL A 28 -8.22 -11.62 -11.61
C VAL A 28 -6.87 -11.93 -12.25
N PRO A 29 -6.73 -11.77 -13.59
CA PRO A 29 -5.45 -11.92 -14.25
C PRO A 29 -4.34 -11.09 -13.59
N ARG A 30 -3.13 -11.67 -13.50
CA ARG A 30 -1.95 -10.94 -13.02
C ARG A 30 -1.29 -10.11 -14.11
N ASP A 31 -1.33 -10.59 -15.36
CA ASP A 31 -0.89 -9.82 -16.51
C ASP A 31 -1.64 -8.48 -16.60
N TYR A 32 -0.89 -7.39 -16.78
CA TYR A 32 -1.43 -6.03 -16.71
C TYR A 32 -2.54 -5.81 -17.75
N LYS A 33 -2.30 -6.21 -19.00
CA LYS A 33 -3.25 -6.00 -20.10
C LYS A 33 -4.52 -6.81 -19.88
N ALA A 34 -4.38 -8.09 -19.56
CA ALA A 34 -5.50 -8.96 -19.26
C ALA A 34 -6.31 -8.48 -18.04
N ARG A 35 -5.62 -7.92 -17.03
CA ARG A 35 -6.27 -7.32 -15.84
C ARG A 35 -7.09 -6.09 -16.21
N VAL A 36 -6.52 -5.16 -16.98
CA VAL A 36 -7.24 -3.98 -17.49
C VAL A 36 -8.47 -4.40 -18.28
N ASP A 37 -8.33 -5.36 -19.19
CA ASP A 37 -9.43 -5.88 -20.00
C ASP A 37 -10.53 -6.51 -19.13
N TRP A 38 -10.15 -7.27 -18.10
CA TRP A 38 -11.10 -7.85 -17.15
C TRP A 38 -11.89 -6.78 -16.39
N MET A 39 -11.20 -5.73 -15.90
CA MET A 39 -11.83 -4.61 -15.16
C MET A 39 -12.81 -3.84 -16.05
N ASN A 40 -12.40 -3.51 -17.28
CA ASN A 40 -13.21 -2.75 -18.22
C ASN A 40 -14.40 -3.54 -18.79
N ASN A 41 -14.24 -4.83 -19.08
CA ASN A 41 -15.27 -5.58 -19.80
C ASN A 41 -16.20 -6.36 -18.86
N ARG A 42 -15.64 -7.05 -17.88
CA ARG A 42 -16.42 -7.94 -17.00
C ARG A 42 -17.05 -7.16 -15.87
N GLN A 43 -16.26 -6.36 -15.15
CA GLN A 43 -16.72 -5.68 -13.95
C GLN A 43 -17.54 -4.43 -14.24
N ARG A 44 -17.04 -3.52 -15.08
CA ARG A 44 -17.84 -2.37 -15.53
C ARG A 44 -19.14 -2.80 -16.20
N GLY A 45 -19.15 -3.96 -16.87
CA GLY A 45 -20.35 -4.58 -17.44
C GLY A 45 -21.37 -5.00 -16.37
N ALA A 46 -20.95 -5.57 -15.23
CA ALA A 46 -21.86 -5.89 -14.13
C ALA A 46 -22.43 -4.62 -13.49
N LEU A 47 -21.57 -3.66 -13.13
CA LEU A 47 -21.97 -2.36 -12.58
C LEU A 47 -22.98 -1.62 -13.46
N SER A 48 -22.70 -1.55 -14.76
CA SER A 48 -23.57 -0.87 -15.73
C SER A 48 -24.94 -1.56 -15.84
N ARG A 49 -24.98 -2.90 -15.87
CA ARG A 49 -26.24 -3.65 -15.94
C ARG A 49 -27.08 -3.46 -14.67
N PHE A 50 -26.46 -3.45 -13.49
CA PHE A 50 -27.15 -3.14 -12.25
C PHE A 50 -27.70 -1.70 -12.26
N ALA A 51 -26.89 -0.71 -12.65
CA ALA A 51 -27.29 0.69 -12.73
C ALA A 51 -28.47 0.92 -13.69
N ILE A 52 -28.47 0.25 -14.85
CA ILE A 52 -29.58 0.32 -15.80
C ILE A 52 -30.85 -0.30 -15.21
N ALA A 53 -30.73 -1.45 -14.53
CA ALA A 53 -31.86 -2.09 -13.87
C ALA A 53 -32.45 -1.20 -12.76
N SER A 54 -31.59 -0.56 -11.95
CA SER A 54 -32.04 0.35 -10.89
C SER A 54 -32.71 1.61 -11.44
N LYS A 55 -32.19 2.17 -12.54
CA LYS A 55 -32.87 3.25 -13.26
C LYS A 55 -34.26 2.86 -13.73
N LYS A 56 -34.39 1.69 -14.37
CA LYS A 56 -35.67 1.19 -14.89
C LYS A 56 -36.68 0.96 -13.76
N ALA A 57 -36.22 0.54 -12.59
CA ALA A 57 -37.04 0.35 -11.41
C ALA A 57 -37.39 1.66 -10.68
N GLY A 58 -36.72 2.77 -10.99
CA GLY A 58 -36.87 4.04 -10.25
C GLY A 58 -36.34 3.98 -8.81
N GLY A 59 -35.46 3.02 -8.50
CA GLY A 59 -34.97 2.73 -7.16
C GLY A 59 -34.14 1.45 -7.10
N LEU A 60 -33.93 0.90 -5.91
CA LEU A 60 -33.20 -0.37 -5.76
C LEU A 60 -34.03 -1.54 -6.32
N PRO A 61 -33.51 -2.32 -7.29
CA PRO A 61 -34.26 -3.40 -7.95
C PRO A 61 -34.25 -4.69 -7.11
N VAL A 62 -34.76 -4.64 -5.87
CA VAL A 62 -34.60 -5.71 -4.85
C VAL A 62 -35.22 -7.06 -5.27
N ARG A 63 -36.25 -7.02 -6.12
CA ARG A 63 -36.96 -8.22 -6.63
C ARG A 63 -36.43 -8.75 -7.97
N ASP A 64 -35.48 -8.06 -8.60
CA ASP A 64 -34.88 -8.50 -9.86
C ASP A 64 -33.66 -9.39 -9.56
N GLU A 65 -33.82 -10.68 -9.81
CA GLU A 65 -32.77 -11.67 -9.56
C GLU A 65 -31.51 -11.41 -10.39
N LYS A 66 -31.64 -10.95 -11.64
CA LYS A 66 -30.48 -10.62 -12.48
C LYS A 66 -29.76 -9.40 -11.92
N ALA A 67 -30.50 -8.39 -11.46
CA ALA A 67 -29.92 -7.22 -10.83
C ALA A 67 -29.16 -7.60 -9.54
N ARG A 68 -29.72 -8.49 -8.71
CA ARG A 68 -29.02 -9.01 -7.52
C ARG A 68 -27.69 -9.67 -7.87
N ILE A 69 -27.65 -10.51 -8.90
CA ILE A 69 -26.40 -11.14 -9.38
C ILE A 69 -25.38 -10.09 -9.84
N PHE A 70 -25.82 -9.04 -10.53
CA PHE A 70 -24.92 -7.97 -10.96
C PHE A 70 -24.41 -7.13 -9.80
N LEU A 71 -25.23 -6.91 -8.77
CA LEU A 71 -24.79 -6.26 -7.53
C LEU A 71 -23.75 -7.11 -6.80
N GLU A 72 -23.98 -8.41 -6.66
CA GLU A 72 -23.03 -9.33 -6.03
C GLU A 72 -21.66 -9.31 -6.74
N LYS A 73 -21.64 -9.35 -8.08
CA LYS A 73 -20.40 -9.20 -8.85
C LYS A 73 -19.72 -7.84 -8.64
N SER A 74 -20.51 -6.80 -8.43
CA SER A 74 -19.99 -5.46 -8.14
C SER A 74 -19.38 -5.37 -6.73
N GLU A 75 -19.97 -6.07 -5.74
CA GLU A 75 -19.40 -6.21 -4.38
C GLU A 75 -18.08 -6.99 -4.42
N GLN A 76 -18.02 -8.09 -5.16
CA GLN A 76 -16.79 -8.87 -5.40
C GLN A 76 -15.67 -8.02 -6.03
N TYR A 77 -16.03 -7.08 -6.90
CA TYR A 77 -15.06 -6.14 -7.45
C TYR A 77 -14.50 -5.22 -6.37
N LEU A 78 -15.35 -4.69 -5.46
CA LEU A 78 -14.85 -3.92 -4.32
C LEU A 78 -14.00 -4.79 -3.38
N ASP A 79 -14.35 -6.06 -3.16
CA ASP A 79 -13.54 -7.01 -2.39
C ASP A 79 -12.14 -7.17 -2.98
N PHE A 80 -12.04 -7.34 -4.30
CA PHE A 80 -10.77 -7.39 -5.02
C PHE A 80 -9.95 -6.10 -4.82
N LEU A 81 -10.55 -4.94 -5.07
CA LEU A 81 -9.87 -3.65 -4.96
C LEU A 81 -9.37 -3.34 -3.55
N GLU A 82 -10.06 -3.87 -2.54
CA GLU A 82 -9.83 -3.54 -1.13
C GLU A 82 -8.92 -4.54 -0.41
N TYR A 83 -8.99 -5.82 -0.79
CA TYR A 83 -8.40 -6.92 -0.03
C TYR A 83 -7.47 -7.83 -0.83
N ASP A 84 -7.45 -7.76 -2.16
CA ASP A 84 -6.48 -8.54 -2.92
C ASP A 84 -5.07 -7.94 -2.75
N PRO A 85 -4.10 -8.69 -2.19
CA PRO A 85 -2.77 -8.16 -1.91
C PRO A 85 -1.98 -7.84 -3.18
N SER A 86 -2.36 -8.43 -4.34
CA SER A 86 -1.74 -8.14 -5.63
C SER A 86 -2.33 -6.90 -6.32
N PHE A 87 -3.40 -6.32 -5.74
CA PHE A 87 -3.98 -5.11 -6.26
C PHE A 87 -3.29 -3.88 -5.68
N GLN A 88 -2.76 -3.05 -6.56
CA GLN A 88 -2.22 -1.75 -6.23
C GLN A 88 -2.78 -0.75 -7.24
N MET A 89 -3.35 0.34 -6.73
CA MET A 89 -3.80 1.43 -7.60
C MET A 89 -2.60 2.19 -8.13
N THR A 90 -2.68 2.58 -9.40
CA THR A 90 -1.63 3.34 -10.06
C THR A 90 -2.23 4.37 -11.03
N PRO A 91 -1.51 5.45 -11.39
CA PRO A 91 -2.03 6.43 -12.35
C PRO A 91 -2.27 5.83 -13.73
N GLN A 92 -1.46 4.85 -14.14
CA GLN A 92 -1.68 4.15 -15.40
C GLN A 92 -2.94 3.29 -15.34
N LEU A 93 -3.10 2.48 -14.30
CA LEU A 93 -4.28 1.64 -14.11
C LEU A 93 -5.56 2.49 -13.99
N LYS A 94 -5.48 3.62 -13.28
CA LYS A 94 -6.56 4.61 -13.17
C LYS A 94 -7.11 5.00 -14.55
N ARG A 95 -6.21 5.32 -15.49
CA ARG A 95 -6.56 5.71 -16.87
C ARG A 95 -7.05 4.52 -17.67
N ASP A 96 -6.23 3.47 -17.74
CA ASP A 96 -6.44 2.34 -18.65
C ASP A 96 -7.70 1.54 -18.26
N ALA A 97 -7.97 1.36 -16.96
CA ALA A 97 -9.15 0.68 -16.44
C ALA A 97 -10.35 1.62 -16.15
N SER A 98 -10.30 2.88 -16.61
CA SER A 98 -11.41 3.85 -16.47
C SER A 98 -11.97 3.95 -15.03
N ILE A 99 -11.08 4.00 -14.03
CA ILE A 99 -11.48 3.89 -12.62
C ILE A 99 -12.36 5.06 -12.21
N GLU A 100 -11.99 6.30 -12.57
CA GLU A 100 -12.79 7.48 -12.23
C GLU A 100 -14.21 7.39 -12.79
N ALA A 101 -14.36 7.04 -14.05
CA ALA A 101 -15.67 6.89 -14.67
C ALA A 101 -16.51 5.77 -14.02
N THR A 102 -15.84 4.71 -13.54
CA THR A 102 -16.50 3.60 -12.83
C THR A 102 -17.03 4.04 -11.48
N PHE A 103 -16.24 4.81 -10.71
CA PHE A 103 -16.67 5.31 -9.40
C PHE A 103 -17.68 6.46 -9.52
N ASP A 104 -17.56 7.31 -10.54
CA ASP A 104 -18.56 8.36 -10.83
C ASP A 104 -19.95 7.76 -11.13
N LEU A 105 -19.98 6.63 -11.84
CA LEU A 105 -21.21 5.87 -12.10
C LEU A 105 -21.90 5.42 -10.80
N ILE A 106 -21.12 5.03 -9.78
CA ILE A 106 -21.62 4.55 -8.48
C ILE A 106 -22.05 5.73 -7.60
N LEU A 107 -21.23 6.78 -7.56
CA LEU A 107 -21.31 7.82 -6.54
C LEU A 107 -22.22 8.99 -6.95
N HIS A 108 -22.11 9.45 -8.20
CA HIS A 108 -22.66 10.75 -8.62
C HIS A 108 -23.65 10.68 -9.78
N LYS A 109 -23.70 9.59 -10.55
CA LYS A 109 -24.52 9.54 -11.76
C LYS A 109 -26.03 9.63 -11.44
N PRO A 110 -26.74 10.68 -11.87
CA PRO A 110 -28.16 10.86 -11.54
C PRO A 110 -29.04 9.75 -12.12
N GLY A 111 -30.04 9.32 -11.35
CA GLY A 111 -31.01 8.31 -11.75
C GLY A 111 -30.50 6.87 -11.70
N TYR A 112 -29.26 6.63 -11.25
CA TYR A 112 -28.75 5.31 -10.89
C TYR A 112 -28.76 5.16 -9.37
N TYR A 113 -29.34 4.06 -8.91
CA TYR A 113 -29.50 3.76 -7.48
C TYR A 113 -28.62 2.58 -7.10
N PHE A 114 -27.77 2.79 -6.10
CA PHE A 114 -26.92 1.77 -5.47
C PHE A 114 -27.19 1.75 -3.97
N PRO A 115 -27.02 0.60 -3.28
CA PRO A 115 -27.18 0.55 -1.83
C PRO A 115 -26.25 1.55 -1.12
N ASP A 116 -26.72 2.20 -0.06
CA ASP A 116 -25.94 3.23 0.63
C ASP A 116 -24.61 2.69 1.18
N GLN A 117 -24.60 1.46 1.70
CA GLN A 117 -23.38 0.83 2.19
C GLN A 117 -22.37 0.58 1.06
N PHE A 118 -22.85 0.19 -0.12
CA PHE A 118 -22.01 0.04 -1.31
C PHE A 118 -21.41 1.39 -1.74
N LYS A 119 -22.21 2.46 -1.76
CA LYS A 119 -21.73 3.81 -2.08
C LYS A 119 -20.70 4.32 -1.07
N LYS A 120 -20.97 4.18 0.24
CA LYS A 120 -20.04 4.56 1.31
C LYS A 120 -18.72 3.80 1.19
N ARG A 121 -18.78 2.50 0.88
CA ARG A 121 -17.60 1.66 0.66
C ARG A 121 -16.80 2.13 -0.57
N ALA A 122 -17.46 2.36 -1.70
CA ALA A 122 -16.83 2.87 -2.91
C ALA A 122 -16.20 4.26 -2.68
N GLN A 123 -16.87 5.17 -1.97
CA GLN A 123 -16.33 6.48 -1.63
C GLN A 123 -15.03 6.36 -0.83
N ARG A 124 -15.00 5.53 0.23
CA ARG A 124 -13.78 5.31 1.02
C ARG A 124 -12.61 4.78 0.19
N ILE A 125 -12.87 3.84 -0.71
CA ILE A 125 -11.85 3.30 -1.61
C ILE A 125 -11.32 4.41 -2.52
N TYR A 126 -12.22 5.18 -3.15
CA TYR A 126 -11.87 6.31 -4.00
C TYR A 126 -11.04 7.37 -3.26
N ASP A 127 -11.52 7.82 -2.10
CA ASP A 127 -10.84 8.82 -1.27
C ASP A 127 -9.46 8.33 -0.82
N SER A 128 -9.33 7.04 -0.50
CA SER A 128 -8.04 6.45 -0.12
C SER A 128 -7.02 6.54 -1.25
N TRP A 129 -7.44 6.39 -2.50
CA TRP A 129 -6.58 6.54 -3.66
C TRP A 129 -6.27 8.00 -3.98
N VAL A 130 -7.27 8.89 -3.94
CA VAL A 130 -7.04 10.33 -4.07
C VAL A 130 -6.02 10.81 -3.04
N ALA A 131 -6.16 10.36 -1.79
CA ALA A 131 -5.26 10.71 -0.70
C ALA A 131 -3.82 10.22 -0.90
N ILE A 132 -3.55 9.25 -1.77
CA ILE A 132 -2.20 8.81 -2.14
C ILE A 132 -1.84 9.17 -3.59
N ASN A 133 -2.49 10.18 -4.14
CA ASN A 133 -2.31 10.62 -5.52
C ASN A 133 -2.41 9.46 -6.53
N TRP A 134 -3.43 8.62 -6.37
CA TRP A 134 -3.72 7.47 -7.23
C TRP A 134 -2.59 6.45 -7.32
N GLY A 135 -1.74 6.37 -6.29
CA GLY A 135 -0.58 5.48 -6.28
C GLY A 135 0.52 5.91 -7.25
N ALA A 136 0.55 7.18 -7.66
CA ALA A 136 1.73 7.78 -8.26
C ALA A 136 2.90 7.58 -7.29
N GLY A 137 3.87 6.73 -7.63
CA GLY A 137 4.81 6.23 -6.63
C GLY A 137 5.04 4.72 -6.65
N ALA A 138 4.06 3.93 -7.08
CA ALA A 138 4.00 2.51 -6.75
C ALA A 138 4.27 1.49 -7.86
N GLU A 139 4.35 1.94 -9.11
CA GLU A 139 4.32 1.08 -10.30
C GLU A 139 5.56 0.20 -10.52
N GLU A 140 6.68 0.43 -9.83
CA GLU A 140 7.98 -0.11 -10.25
C GLU A 140 8.58 -1.14 -9.27
N ASP A 141 7.88 -1.45 -8.16
CA ASP A 141 8.37 -2.37 -7.11
C ASP A 141 7.53 -3.63 -6.91
N ALA A 142 6.47 -3.81 -7.70
CA ALA A 142 5.47 -4.86 -7.47
C ALA A 142 5.89 -6.27 -7.95
N GLU A 143 7.01 -6.44 -8.66
CA GLU A 143 7.31 -7.74 -9.28
C GLU A 143 7.99 -8.78 -8.37
N GLU A 144 8.71 -8.42 -7.31
CA GLU A 144 9.37 -9.44 -6.47
C GLU A 144 9.41 -9.07 -4.98
N SER A 145 8.31 -9.32 -4.29
CA SER A 145 8.32 -9.57 -2.84
C SER A 145 7.50 -10.84 -2.56
N GLU A 146 7.93 -11.97 -3.13
CA GLU A 146 7.53 -13.27 -2.60
C GLU A 146 8.33 -13.50 -1.31
N GLU A 147 7.75 -13.16 -0.16
CA GLU A 147 8.22 -13.71 1.10
C GLU A 147 7.99 -15.22 1.09
N GLU A 148 9.07 -15.97 1.35
CA GLU A 148 9.14 -17.42 1.31
C GLU A 148 8.07 -18.09 2.18
N GLY A 149 7.20 -18.85 1.52
CA GLY A 149 6.23 -19.76 2.11
C GLY A 149 5.90 -20.88 1.12
N SER A 150 6.82 -21.84 1.00
CA SER A 150 6.75 -23.15 0.33
C SER A 150 5.38 -23.61 -0.21
N SER A 151 5.26 -23.81 -1.52
CA SER A 151 5.35 -25.14 -2.16
C SER A 151 5.07 -25.05 -3.66
N THR A 152 5.80 -25.88 -4.41
CA THR A 152 5.87 -26.00 -5.87
C THR A 152 4.59 -26.54 -6.49
N GLY A 153 4.25 -26.07 -7.69
CA GLY A 153 3.18 -26.67 -8.51
C GLY A 153 2.90 -25.92 -9.80
N THR A 154 3.65 -26.25 -10.86
CA THR A 154 3.33 -25.90 -12.25
C THR A 154 2.14 -26.74 -12.73
N SER A 155 1.08 -26.13 -13.28
CA SER A 155 0.41 -26.62 -14.50
C SER A 155 -0.73 -25.69 -14.97
N THR A 156 -0.81 -25.60 -16.29
CA THR A 156 -1.76 -24.86 -17.12
C THR A 156 -3.13 -25.54 -17.22
N ARG A 157 -4.22 -24.77 -17.10
CA ARG A 157 -5.40 -24.81 -18.01
C ARG A 157 -6.43 -23.76 -17.59
N ALA A 158 -6.84 -22.94 -18.55
CA ALA A 158 -8.00 -22.06 -18.44
C ALA A 158 -9.27 -22.91 -18.34
N VAL A 159 -9.76 -23.11 -17.12
CA VAL A 159 -11.13 -23.53 -16.83
C VAL A 159 -11.82 -22.30 -16.24
N VAL A 160 -13.09 -22.08 -16.58
CA VAL A 160 -13.89 -20.96 -16.10
C VAL A 160 -13.84 -20.95 -14.57
N ALA A 161 -13.04 -20.06 -13.99
CA ALA A 161 -12.71 -20.06 -12.58
C ALA A 161 -13.88 -19.57 -11.72
N GLU A 162 -14.21 -20.36 -10.70
CA GLU A 162 -15.12 -19.98 -9.61
C GLU A 162 -14.48 -18.88 -8.74
N ASP A 163 -15.30 -17.96 -8.24
CA ASP A 163 -14.86 -16.92 -7.32
C ASP A 163 -14.31 -17.57 -6.03
N ALA A 164 -13.03 -17.36 -5.71
CA ALA A 164 -12.42 -17.94 -4.53
C ALA A 164 -12.92 -17.22 -3.26
N GLN A 165 -13.69 -17.94 -2.44
CA GLN A 165 -14.13 -17.40 -1.15
C GLN A 165 -12.93 -17.16 -0.24
N ALA A 166 -12.94 -16.03 0.47
CA ALA A 166 -11.95 -15.70 1.48
C ALA A 166 -12.63 -15.14 2.73
N THR A 167 -11.92 -15.14 3.85
CA THR A 167 -12.43 -14.62 5.11
C THR A 167 -11.42 -13.65 5.70
N ILE A 168 -11.88 -12.46 6.09
CA ILE A 168 -11.09 -11.55 6.91
C ILE A 168 -11.22 -12.01 8.35
N GLN A 169 -10.08 -12.32 8.95
CA GLN A 169 -9.93 -12.63 10.36
C GLN A 169 -9.32 -11.42 11.04
N TYR A 170 -10.03 -10.91 12.04
CA TYR A 170 -9.60 -9.78 12.85
C TYR A 170 -8.94 -10.27 14.13
N PRO A 171 -7.81 -9.67 14.55
CA PRO A 171 -7.16 -10.07 15.77
C PRO A 171 -7.95 -9.64 17.02
N PRO A 172 -7.93 -10.45 18.10
CA PRO A 172 -8.43 -10.02 19.40
C PRO A 172 -7.73 -8.76 19.88
N ARG A 173 -8.47 -7.81 20.45
CA ARG A 173 -7.91 -6.51 20.86
C ARG A 173 -6.78 -6.61 21.89
N ASN A 174 -6.78 -7.64 22.72
CA ASN A 174 -5.78 -7.91 23.75
C ASN A 174 -4.67 -8.88 23.32
N HIS A 175 -4.63 -9.29 22.04
CA HIS A 175 -3.58 -10.19 21.57
C HIS A 175 -2.21 -9.52 21.69
N PRO A 176 -1.17 -10.15 22.28
CA PRO A 176 0.10 -9.48 22.59
C PRO A 176 0.91 -9.02 21.37
N ILE A 177 0.65 -9.60 20.20
CA ILE A 177 1.30 -9.26 18.92
C ILE A 177 0.38 -8.47 17.98
N TRP A 178 -0.87 -8.90 17.81
CA TRP A 178 -1.85 -8.35 16.87
C TRP A 178 -2.91 -7.43 17.46
N GLY A 179 -2.97 -7.34 18.79
CA GLY A 179 -3.89 -6.47 19.51
C GLY A 179 -3.48 -5.01 19.47
N ILE A 180 -4.17 -4.18 20.25
CA ILE A 180 -4.02 -2.72 20.22
C ILE A 180 -2.63 -2.23 20.61
N ASP A 181 -1.97 -2.94 21.53
CA ASP A 181 -0.63 -2.63 22.02
C ASP A 181 0.47 -3.46 21.33
N GLY A 182 0.09 -4.26 20.32
CA GLY A 182 0.99 -5.20 19.65
C GLY A 182 1.68 -4.58 18.43
N ILE A 183 2.83 -5.17 18.03
CA ILE A 183 3.61 -4.71 16.87
C ILE A 183 2.86 -4.84 15.53
N MET A 184 1.80 -5.65 15.48
CA MET A 184 0.93 -5.86 14.32
C MET A 184 -0.38 -5.06 14.42
N HIS A 185 -0.49 -4.12 15.37
CA HIS A 185 -1.67 -3.26 15.50
C HIS A 185 -2.01 -2.59 14.16
N GLY A 186 -3.31 -2.60 13.82
CA GLY A 186 -3.82 -2.03 12.58
C GLY A 186 -3.77 -2.97 11.38
N LEU A 187 -3.36 -4.23 11.57
CA LEU A 187 -3.30 -5.25 10.53
C LEU A 187 -4.23 -6.44 10.84
N ALA A 188 -4.73 -7.07 9.78
CA ALA A 188 -5.61 -8.24 9.83
C ALA A 188 -5.19 -9.28 8.78
N ARG A 189 -5.76 -10.49 8.87
CA ARG A 189 -5.45 -11.59 7.94
C ARG A 189 -6.62 -11.88 7.01
N VAL A 190 -6.35 -12.00 5.71
CA VAL A 190 -7.26 -12.61 4.75
C VAL A 190 -6.85 -14.07 4.59
N VAL A 191 -7.79 -14.99 4.86
CA VAL A 191 -7.60 -16.44 4.71
C VAL A 191 -8.43 -16.93 3.54
N ARG A 192 -7.77 -17.46 2.51
CA ARG A 192 -8.44 -18.05 1.34
C ARG A 192 -8.82 -19.51 1.61
N GLN A 193 -9.78 -20.06 0.87
CA GLN A 193 -10.22 -21.46 1.00
C GLN A 193 -9.07 -22.48 0.85
N ASN A 194 -8.07 -22.18 0.04
CA ASN A 194 -6.88 -23.03 -0.13
C ASN A 194 -5.87 -22.94 1.03
N GLY A 195 -6.23 -22.26 2.13
CA GLY A 195 -5.37 -22.08 3.30
C GLY A 195 -4.33 -20.96 3.16
N ARG A 196 -4.15 -20.37 1.96
CA ARG A 196 -3.22 -19.25 1.79
C ARG A 196 -3.71 -18.04 2.57
N THR A 197 -2.80 -17.44 3.31
CA THR A 197 -3.07 -16.22 4.08
C THR A 197 -2.34 -15.03 3.47
N SER A 198 -2.91 -13.84 3.64
CA SER A 198 -2.29 -12.58 3.27
C SER A 198 -2.68 -11.49 4.24
N MET A 199 -1.94 -10.40 4.26
CA MET A 199 -2.12 -9.34 5.25
C MET A 199 -2.73 -8.08 4.65
N VAL A 200 -3.71 -7.54 5.38
CA VAL A 200 -4.47 -6.34 5.01
C VAL A 200 -4.52 -5.37 6.19
N LEU A 201 -4.94 -4.13 5.93
CA LEU A 201 -5.23 -3.17 7.00
C LEU A 201 -6.47 -3.61 7.77
N ASP A 202 -6.41 -3.59 9.09
CA ASP A 202 -7.55 -3.73 9.96
C ASP A 202 -8.38 -2.45 9.93
N ARG A 203 -9.51 -2.51 9.24
CA ARG A 203 -10.39 -1.37 9.00
C ARG A 203 -11.23 -0.96 10.22
N ARG A 204 -11.12 -1.67 11.34
CA ARG A 204 -11.66 -1.22 12.63
C ARG A 204 -10.89 0.00 13.15
N TYR A 205 -9.69 0.25 12.63
CA TYR A 205 -8.84 1.36 13.03
C TYR A 205 -8.51 2.27 11.83
N PRO A 206 -8.56 3.60 12.00
CA PRO A 206 -8.14 4.52 10.95
C PRO A 206 -6.62 4.47 10.78
N LYS A 207 -6.13 4.35 9.55
CA LYS A 207 -4.69 4.52 9.26
C LYS A 207 -4.29 5.98 9.39
N LYS A 208 -3.06 6.24 9.82
CA LYS A 208 -2.51 7.59 9.84
C LYS A 208 -2.23 8.10 8.42
N PRO A 209 -2.52 9.38 8.10
CA PRO A 209 -2.10 9.99 6.83
C PRO A 209 -0.57 9.95 6.67
N SER A 210 -0.08 9.73 5.44
CA SER A 210 1.35 9.63 5.13
C SER A 210 1.89 10.80 4.27
N ASN A 211 1.00 11.60 3.68
CA ASN A 211 1.34 12.77 2.84
C ASN A 211 1.58 14.01 3.70
N VAL A 212 2.45 13.88 4.68
CA VAL A 212 2.82 14.93 5.62
C VAL A 212 4.32 15.04 5.59
N TYR A 213 4.88 16.25 5.47
CA TYR A 213 6.33 16.44 5.55
C TYR A 213 6.80 16.39 7.01
N GLY A 214 8.07 16.06 7.21
CA GLY A 214 8.66 15.93 8.54
C GLY A 214 8.32 14.60 9.22
N HIS A 215 8.41 14.59 10.55
CA HIS A 215 8.34 13.36 11.36
C HIS A 215 6.99 12.66 11.33
N ASN A 216 5.89 13.38 11.10
CA ASN A 216 4.52 12.83 11.15
C ASN A 216 4.23 12.12 12.49
N ASP A 217 4.63 12.74 13.62
CA ASP A 217 4.61 12.21 15.00
C ASP A 217 5.23 10.81 15.15
N LEU A 218 6.29 10.55 14.40
CA LEU A 218 7.12 9.36 14.52
C LEU A 218 8.47 9.77 15.09
N GLU A 219 8.94 9.00 16.07
CA GLU A 219 10.27 9.17 16.63
C GLU A 219 11.26 8.35 15.81
N PRO A 220 12.42 8.91 15.43
CA PRO A 220 13.52 8.13 14.87
C PRO A 220 13.86 6.93 15.78
N GLY A 221 13.98 5.75 15.19
CA GLY A 221 14.09 4.46 15.89
C GLY A 221 12.77 3.69 15.97
N ARG A 222 11.62 4.30 15.67
CA ARG A 222 10.36 3.55 15.59
C ARG A 222 10.48 2.42 14.56
N TRP A 223 10.16 1.21 15.01
CA TRP A 223 10.30 -0.02 14.24
C TRP A 223 8.93 -0.61 13.87
N PHE A 224 8.86 -1.22 12.70
CA PHE A 224 7.68 -1.84 12.13
C PHE A 224 8.03 -3.24 11.61
N PRO A 225 7.18 -4.25 11.84
CA PRO A 225 7.44 -5.60 11.33
C PRO A 225 7.38 -5.65 9.80
N PHE A 226 6.50 -4.87 9.17
CA PHE A 226 6.30 -4.86 7.72
C PHE A 226 6.03 -3.44 7.19
N GLN A 227 6.24 -3.22 5.90
CA GLN A 227 5.92 -1.95 5.25
C GLN A 227 4.43 -1.61 5.36
N LEU A 228 3.56 -2.62 5.43
CA LEU A 228 2.14 -2.38 5.67
C LEU A 228 1.86 -1.82 7.07
N ALA A 229 2.62 -2.22 8.10
CA ALA A 229 2.54 -1.62 9.43
C ALA A 229 3.08 -0.18 9.41
N ALA A 230 4.18 0.07 8.68
CA ALA A 230 4.69 1.43 8.46
C ALA A 230 3.66 2.32 7.73
N LEU A 231 2.91 1.75 6.78
CA LEU A 231 1.81 2.42 6.09
C LEU A 231 0.65 2.75 7.03
N PHE A 232 0.22 1.79 7.85
CA PHE A 232 -0.83 2.00 8.84
C PHE A 232 -0.48 3.15 9.78
N ASN A 233 0.78 3.21 10.21
CA ASN A 233 1.31 4.23 11.12
C ASN A 233 1.73 5.55 10.41
N GLY A 234 1.54 5.68 9.10
CA GLY A 234 1.85 6.91 8.36
C GLY A 234 3.34 7.19 8.14
N ALA A 235 4.22 6.23 8.46
CA ALA A 235 5.65 6.36 8.24
C ALA A 235 6.00 6.35 6.75
N HIS A 236 5.28 5.53 5.99
CA HIS A 236 5.38 5.45 4.53
C HIS A 236 3.97 5.38 3.92
N GLY A 237 3.80 5.66 2.62
CA GLY A 237 2.46 5.73 2.00
C GLY A 237 2.12 4.60 1.03
N SER A 238 3.09 3.76 0.69
CA SER A 238 2.90 2.64 -0.23
C SER A 238 3.07 1.28 0.44
N ARG A 239 2.36 0.27 -0.05
CA ARG A 239 2.49 -1.11 0.46
C ARG A 239 3.82 -1.76 0.05
N GLN A 240 4.33 -1.38 -1.12
CA GLN A 240 5.49 -2.02 -1.77
C GLN A 240 6.53 -1.03 -2.29
N ALA A 241 6.11 0.18 -2.66
CA ALA A 241 7.02 1.12 -3.31
C ALA A 241 8.14 1.60 -2.39
N GLY A 242 9.32 1.83 -2.97
CA GLY A 242 10.42 2.49 -2.30
C GLY A 242 10.15 3.97 -2.06
N ILE A 243 9.51 4.68 -3.00
CA ILE A 243 9.30 6.14 -2.92
C ILE A 243 7.81 6.45 -2.73
N HIS A 244 7.50 7.30 -1.75
CA HIS A 244 6.16 7.86 -1.56
C HIS A 244 6.21 9.40 -1.57
N GLY A 245 5.50 10.03 -2.51
CA GLY A 245 5.61 11.46 -2.73
C GLY A 245 4.71 12.01 -3.83
N ASP A 246 4.88 13.30 -4.07
CA ASP A 246 4.22 14.03 -5.15
C ASP A 246 5.25 14.50 -6.19
N HIS A 247 4.93 14.39 -7.48
CA HIS A 247 5.86 14.76 -8.55
C HIS A 247 6.15 16.26 -8.64
N GLN A 248 5.30 17.12 -8.06
CA GLN A 248 5.50 18.57 -8.06
C GLN A 248 6.21 19.05 -6.79
N HIS A 249 5.87 18.46 -5.64
CA HIS A 249 6.30 18.93 -4.32
C HIS A 249 7.42 18.08 -3.68
N GLY A 250 7.65 16.87 -4.21
CA GLY A 250 8.72 15.98 -3.77
C GLY A 250 8.25 14.84 -2.87
N ALA A 251 9.22 14.05 -2.41
CA ALA A 251 9.01 12.86 -1.60
C ALA A 251 8.64 13.21 -0.15
N TYR A 252 7.67 12.49 0.42
CA TYR A 252 7.39 12.49 1.86
C TYR A 252 8.27 11.48 2.60
N SER A 253 8.50 10.33 1.97
CA SER A 253 9.27 9.23 2.57
C SER A 253 9.85 8.29 1.52
N ILE A 254 10.98 7.67 1.85
CA ILE A 254 11.57 6.57 1.09
C ILE A 254 11.82 5.34 1.98
N VAL A 255 11.86 4.17 1.36
CA VAL A 255 12.29 2.89 1.95
C VAL A 255 13.55 2.44 1.22
N ILE A 256 14.62 2.18 1.98
CA ILE A 256 15.82 1.51 1.49
C ILE A 256 15.63 0.01 1.73
N SER A 257 15.57 -0.76 0.65
CA SER A 257 15.37 -2.21 0.67
C SER A 257 16.56 -2.95 0.05
N SER A 258 16.50 -4.27 0.01
CA SER A 258 17.55 -5.10 -0.61
C SER A 258 17.54 -5.10 -2.14
N LYS A 259 16.47 -4.63 -2.79
CA LYS A 259 16.28 -4.72 -4.25
C LYS A 259 17.44 -4.10 -5.01
N TYR A 260 17.81 -2.87 -4.65
CA TYR A 260 18.86 -2.10 -5.30
C TYR A 260 20.19 -2.14 -4.54
N HIS A 261 20.42 -3.13 -3.66
CA HIS A 261 21.62 -3.16 -2.80
C HIS A 261 22.97 -3.07 -3.54
N HIS A 262 23.01 -3.45 -4.82
CA HIS A 262 24.20 -3.40 -5.66
C HIS A 262 24.40 -2.06 -6.37
N LEU A 263 23.37 -1.19 -6.39
CA LEU A 263 23.40 0.16 -6.97
C LEU A 263 23.39 1.25 -5.89
N ASP A 264 22.63 0.99 -4.82
CA ASP A 264 22.55 1.82 -3.64
C ASP A 264 23.84 1.77 -2.82
N ARG A 265 24.19 2.89 -2.21
CA ARG A 265 25.26 2.97 -1.21
C ARG A 265 24.73 3.70 -0.01
N ASP A 266 24.71 3.02 1.13
CA ASP A 266 24.19 3.56 2.39
C ASP A 266 25.35 3.76 3.37
N GLU A 267 25.71 5.01 3.60
CA GLU A 267 26.76 5.42 4.54
C GLU A 267 26.16 5.95 5.86
N GLY A 268 24.90 5.62 6.12
CA GLY A 268 24.19 6.08 7.31
C GLY A 268 23.68 7.51 7.13
N THR A 269 24.52 8.51 7.43
CA THR A 269 24.13 9.94 7.33
C THR A 269 24.09 10.45 5.90
N THR A 270 24.81 9.79 4.99
CA THR A 270 24.75 10.02 3.55
C THR A 270 24.23 8.78 2.85
N ILE A 271 23.23 8.94 1.99
CA ILE A 271 22.66 7.84 1.22
C ILE A 271 22.76 8.17 -0.26
N PHE A 272 23.15 7.19 -1.05
CA PHE A 272 23.09 7.23 -2.49
C PHE A 272 22.00 6.27 -2.95
N TYR A 273 20.83 6.82 -3.24
CA TYR A 273 19.60 6.08 -3.53
C TYR A 273 19.33 6.02 -5.03
N SER A 274 19.22 4.83 -5.59
CA SER A 274 19.01 4.61 -7.02
C SER A 274 17.55 4.86 -7.38
N GLY A 275 17.33 5.43 -8.57
CA GLY A 275 15.99 5.56 -9.13
C GLY A 275 15.33 4.20 -9.37
N ALA A 276 14.02 4.16 -9.46
CA ALA A 276 13.34 2.91 -9.74
C ALA A 276 13.56 2.49 -11.22
N GLY A 277 13.59 1.17 -11.47
CA GLY A 277 13.96 0.57 -12.77
C GLY A 277 15.46 0.63 -13.14
N SER A 278 16.33 1.06 -12.22
CA SER A 278 17.76 1.28 -12.49
C SER A 278 18.55 0.03 -12.90
N ASP A 279 18.17 -1.16 -12.44
CA ASP A 279 18.83 -2.44 -12.68
C ASP A 279 18.34 -3.15 -13.96
N GLU A 280 17.18 -2.73 -14.48
CA GLU A 280 16.55 -3.29 -15.67
C GLU A 280 17.00 -2.60 -16.95
N ASN A 281 17.43 -1.33 -16.88
CA ASN A 281 17.84 -0.60 -18.08
C ASN A 281 19.05 -1.24 -18.77
N THR A 282 18.98 -1.39 -20.09
CA THR A 282 20.07 -1.92 -20.93
C THR A 282 20.62 -0.88 -21.91
N ASP A 283 20.02 0.31 -21.98
CA ASP A 283 20.44 1.38 -22.89
C ASP A 283 21.69 2.11 -22.34
N PRO A 284 22.84 2.04 -23.03
CA PRO A 284 24.11 2.60 -22.54
C PRO A 284 24.22 4.12 -22.69
N ASP A 285 23.30 4.76 -23.41
CA ASP A 285 23.35 6.18 -23.78
C ASP A 285 22.18 6.98 -23.18
N ARG A 286 21.11 6.29 -22.77
CA ARG A 286 19.93 6.93 -22.18
C ARG A 286 19.56 6.33 -20.83
N VAL A 287 19.33 7.22 -19.86
CA VAL A 287 18.62 6.85 -18.63
C VAL A 287 17.14 6.70 -18.96
N ASN A 288 16.56 5.58 -18.54
CA ASN A 288 15.11 5.40 -18.51
C ASN A 288 14.63 5.66 -17.06
N PRO A 289 14.37 6.92 -16.67
CA PRO A 289 14.01 7.23 -15.30
C PRO A 289 12.65 6.63 -14.97
N GLY A 290 12.56 5.98 -13.82
CA GLY A 290 11.28 5.61 -13.24
C GLY A 290 10.38 6.83 -13.07
N LYS A 291 9.05 6.67 -13.11
CA LYS A 291 8.12 7.81 -12.92
C LYS A 291 8.36 8.49 -11.56
N GLN A 292 8.84 7.74 -10.58
CA GLN A 292 9.13 8.13 -9.21
C GLN A 292 10.41 8.94 -9.09
N ASP A 293 11.31 8.88 -10.07
CA ASP A 293 12.52 9.69 -10.09
C ASP A 293 12.17 11.18 -10.15
N ALA A 294 11.10 11.53 -10.86
CA ALA A 294 10.59 12.90 -10.90
C ALA A 294 10.25 13.45 -9.51
N THR A 295 9.82 12.57 -8.59
CA THR A 295 9.54 12.92 -7.19
C THR A 295 10.82 13.27 -6.45
N LEU A 296 11.91 12.53 -6.63
CA LEU A 296 13.21 12.86 -6.01
C LEU A 296 13.86 14.09 -6.65
N VAL A 297 13.69 14.28 -7.96
CA VAL A 297 14.07 15.54 -8.65
C VAL A 297 13.32 16.73 -8.05
N ALA A 298 12.02 16.59 -7.82
CA ALA A 298 11.22 17.62 -7.16
C ALA A 298 11.70 17.89 -5.73
N SER A 299 12.13 16.87 -4.98
CA SER A 299 12.71 17.03 -3.64
C SER A 299 13.98 17.89 -3.62
N ILE A 300 14.83 17.82 -4.64
CA ILE A 300 16.03 18.68 -4.76
C ILE A 300 15.61 20.16 -4.79
N ARG A 301 14.56 20.47 -5.55
CA ARG A 301 14.03 21.83 -5.70
C ARG A 301 13.26 22.28 -4.46
N SER A 302 12.39 21.44 -3.91
CA SER A 302 11.51 21.81 -2.80
C SER A 302 12.23 21.83 -1.46
N ARG A 303 13.36 21.10 -1.35
CA ARG A 303 14.18 20.97 -0.15
C ARG A 303 13.42 20.45 1.08
N GLN A 304 12.23 19.87 0.86
CA GLN A 304 11.40 19.33 1.93
C GLN A 304 12.09 18.11 2.59
N PRO A 305 11.91 17.91 3.91
CA PRO A 305 12.45 16.76 4.61
C PRO A 305 11.74 15.48 4.17
N VAL A 306 12.53 14.44 3.92
CA VAL A 306 12.11 13.11 3.50
C VAL A 306 12.34 12.13 4.65
N ARG A 307 11.30 11.43 5.10
CA ARG A 307 11.47 10.32 6.06
C ARG A 307 12.20 9.17 5.39
N VAL A 308 13.29 8.70 6.01
CA VAL A 308 14.01 7.51 5.54
C VAL A 308 13.66 6.32 6.43
N LEU A 309 13.18 5.25 5.81
CA LEU A 309 12.99 3.96 6.45
C LEU A 309 14.00 2.98 5.88
N ARG A 310 14.63 2.17 6.74
CA ARG A 310 15.51 1.08 6.33
C ARG A 310 14.83 -0.25 6.60
N ALA A 311 14.65 -1.05 5.56
CA ALA A 311 14.22 -2.44 5.69
C ALA A 311 15.41 -3.34 5.98
N SER A 312 15.17 -4.47 6.64
CA SER A 312 16.22 -5.40 7.02
C SER A 312 16.99 -5.92 5.81
N ASN A 313 18.31 -5.83 5.88
CA ASN A 313 19.20 -6.31 4.84
C ASN A 313 20.50 -6.79 5.48
N LYS A 314 20.86 -8.07 5.25
CA LYS A 314 22.04 -8.71 5.85
C LYS A 314 23.36 -8.07 5.41
N THR A 315 23.40 -7.36 4.28
CA THR A 315 24.63 -6.73 3.75
C THR A 315 24.77 -5.26 4.15
N ASN A 316 23.74 -4.65 4.74
CA ASN A 316 23.76 -3.26 5.13
C ASN A 316 23.81 -3.12 6.66
N HIS A 317 24.93 -2.65 7.20
CA HIS A 317 25.10 -2.46 8.65
C HIS A 317 24.15 -1.41 9.25
N ASN A 318 23.63 -0.49 8.42
CA ASN A 318 22.65 0.50 8.86
C ASN A 318 21.23 -0.08 8.89
N ALA A 319 20.98 -1.22 8.26
CA ALA A 319 19.65 -1.83 8.24
C ALA A 319 19.33 -2.50 9.60
N PRO A 320 18.05 -2.53 10.00
CA PRO A 320 17.65 -3.33 11.16
C PRO A 320 17.86 -4.83 10.89
N SER A 321 17.99 -5.64 11.94
CA SER A 321 18.18 -7.09 11.79
C SER A 321 16.96 -7.81 11.19
N VAL A 322 15.76 -7.27 11.43
CA VAL A 322 14.46 -7.74 10.91
C VAL A 322 13.54 -6.52 10.74
N GLY A 323 12.49 -6.65 9.91
CA GLY A 323 11.47 -5.61 9.73
C GLY A 323 12.00 -4.31 9.12
N ILE A 324 11.41 -3.18 9.51
CA ILE A 324 11.67 -1.85 8.96
C ILE A 324 11.79 -0.83 10.09
N ARG A 325 12.83 0.02 10.05
CA ARG A 325 13.05 1.08 11.04
C ARG A 325 13.01 2.45 10.41
N TYR A 326 12.36 3.40 11.06
CA TYR A 326 12.39 4.81 10.67
C TYR A 326 13.64 5.50 11.24
N ASP A 327 14.53 5.99 10.38
CA ASP A 327 15.86 6.49 10.78
C ASP A 327 16.01 8.01 10.76
N GLY A 328 14.87 8.70 10.60
CA GLY A 328 14.78 10.15 10.67
C GLY A 328 14.60 10.82 9.31
N LEU A 329 14.81 12.13 9.32
CA LEU A 329 14.63 13.02 8.19
C LEU A 329 15.95 13.28 7.47
N TYR A 330 15.87 13.23 6.15
CA TYR A 330 16.95 13.52 5.23
C TYR A 330 16.49 14.57 4.22
N GLN A 331 17.44 15.24 3.58
CA GLN A 331 17.20 16.11 2.45
C GLN A 331 17.82 15.50 1.19
N VAL A 332 17.08 15.48 0.08
CA VAL A 332 17.65 15.14 -1.23
C VAL A 332 18.47 16.34 -1.71
N VAL A 333 19.79 16.21 -1.73
CA VAL A 333 20.70 17.34 -1.98
C VAL A 333 21.07 17.49 -3.45
N ARG A 334 21.27 16.37 -4.16
CA ARG A 334 21.63 16.38 -5.59
C ARG A 334 21.33 15.05 -6.27
N GLN A 335 21.35 15.09 -7.59
CA GLN A 335 21.45 13.91 -8.43
C GLN A 335 22.91 13.72 -8.84
N GLU A 336 23.42 12.49 -8.85
CA GLU A 336 24.72 12.17 -9.43
C GLU A 336 24.71 12.20 -10.96
N GLN A 337 25.90 12.25 -11.56
CA GLN A 337 26.05 11.93 -12.98
C GLN A 337 25.60 10.47 -13.21
N PRO A 338 24.96 10.17 -14.36
CA PRO A 338 24.53 8.81 -14.67
C PRO A 338 25.67 7.81 -14.58
N ARG A 339 25.36 6.62 -14.05
CA ARG A 339 26.29 5.49 -13.93
C ARG A 339 25.78 4.32 -14.77
N LYS A 340 26.65 3.37 -15.09
CA LYS A 340 26.25 2.13 -15.76
C LYS A 340 25.97 1.03 -14.74
N ASN A 341 24.84 0.33 -14.89
CA ASN A 341 24.51 -0.85 -14.11
C ASN A 341 25.29 -2.08 -14.64
N THR A 342 25.06 -3.25 -14.05
CA THR A 342 25.72 -4.51 -14.44
C THR A 342 25.36 -4.98 -15.85
N LYS A 343 24.25 -4.50 -16.41
CA LYS A 343 23.80 -4.78 -17.80
C LYS A 343 24.30 -3.74 -18.80
N GLY A 344 25.08 -2.74 -18.36
CA GLY A 344 25.65 -1.69 -19.21
C GLY A 344 24.72 -0.50 -19.47
N GLY A 345 23.49 -0.52 -18.95
CA GLY A 345 22.53 0.58 -19.11
C GLY A 345 22.74 1.71 -18.11
N LEU A 346 22.41 2.95 -18.50
CA LEU A 346 22.55 4.11 -17.62
C LEU A 346 21.44 4.18 -16.56
N TYR A 347 21.82 4.46 -15.32
CA TYR A 347 20.90 4.75 -14.23
C TYR A 347 21.30 6.03 -13.50
N ARG A 348 20.37 6.57 -12.71
CA ARG A 348 20.58 7.77 -11.88
C ARG A 348 20.52 7.41 -10.41
N ARG A 349 21.25 8.19 -9.63
CA ARG A 349 21.33 8.06 -8.18
C ARG A 349 21.17 9.41 -7.54
N PHE A 350 20.42 9.47 -6.46
CA PHE A 350 20.15 10.66 -5.68
C PHE A 350 20.95 10.60 -4.40
N VAL A 351 21.55 11.72 -4.01
CA VAL A 351 22.26 11.85 -2.75
C VAL A 351 21.33 12.47 -1.73
N LEU A 352 21.18 11.80 -0.60
CA LEU A 352 20.43 12.28 0.54
C LEU A 352 21.36 12.47 1.72
N GLU A 353 21.19 13.58 2.43
CA GLU A 353 21.94 13.90 3.64
C GLU A 353 21.00 14.01 4.83
N ARG A 354 21.37 13.37 5.94
CA ARG A 354 20.57 13.38 7.17
C ARG A 354 20.53 14.79 7.73
N LEU A 355 19.33 15.25 8.08
CA LEU A 355 19.16 16.56 8.71
C LEU A 355 19.67 16.52 10.17
N PRO A 356 20.19 17.66 10.68
CA PRO A 356 20.58 17.80 12.09
C PRO A 356 19.36 17.76 13.02
N ASP A 357 19.60 17.94 14.33
CA ASP A 357 18.56 18.09 15.37
C ASP A 357 17.63 16.89 15.54
N GLN A 358 18.19 15.69 15.39
CA GLN A 358 17.53 14.40 15.60
C GLN A 358 18.46 13.49 16.39
N PRO A 359 17.97 12.44 17.05
CA PRO A 359 18.83 11.48 17.74
C PRO A 359 19.93 10.93 16.82
N ASP A 360 21.09 10.61 17.41
CA ASP A 360 22.21 10.06 16.66
C ASP A 360 21.81 8.77 15.93
N LEU A 361 22.30 8.60 14.70
CA LEU A 361 21.91 7.45 13.89
C LEU A 361 22.46 6.15 14.47
N GLN A 362 23.64 6.14 15.06
CA GLN A 362 24.22 4.94 15.65
C GLN A 362 23.45 4.52 16.90
N ASP A 363 22.98 5.47 17.70
CA ASP A 363 22.10 5.19 18.84
C ASP A 363 20.78 4.55 18.38
N ILE A 364 20.18 5.07 17.30
CA ILE A 364 18.98 4.50 16.68
C ILE A 364 19.24 3.07 16.18
N ILE A 365 20.37 2.86 15.48
CA ILE A 365 20.76 1.54 14.96
C ILE A 365 20.92 0.52 16.08
N ASN A 366 21.55 0.93 17.19
CA ASN A 366 21.82 0.07 18.33
C ASN A 366 20.55 -0.22 19.15
N ALA A 367 19.59 0.70 19.16
CA ALA A 367 18.39 0.59 19.98
C ALA A 367 17.27 -0.27 19.34
N ALA A 368 17.11 -0.25 18.01
CA ALA A 368 15.98 -0.92 17.37
C ALA A 368 16.38 -1.78 16.14
N PRO A 369 15.79 -2.99 15.97
CA PRO A 369 14.77 -3.56 16.83
C PRO A 369 15.33 -4.00 18.19
N ASP A 370 14.51 -3.90 19.23
CA ASP A 370 14.86 -4.38 20.56
C ASP A 370 14.67 -5.93 20.67
N PRO A 371 15.16 -6.58 21.73
CA PRO A 371 15.00 -8.03 21.90
C PRO A 371 13.55 -8.53 21.95
N GLN A 372 12.61 -7.73 22.47
CA GLN A 372 11.20 -8.08 22.53
C GLN A 372 10.56 -8.01 21.14
N GLN A 373 10.84 -6.95 20.37
CA GLN A 373 10.39 -6.80 18.99
C GLN A 373 10.85 -7.97 18.12
N ARG A 374 12.12 -8.39 18.24
CA ARG A 374 12.63 -9.58 17.52
C ARG A 374 11.86 -10.85 17.88
N ARG A 375 11.65 -11.12 19.17
CA ARG A 375 10.87 -12.29 19.64
C ARG A 375 9.42 -12.25 19.18
N GLN A 376 8.80 -11.07 19.17
CA GLN A 376 7.44 -10.90 18.68
C GLN A 376 7.37 -11.09 17.17
N PHE A 377 8.37 -10.61 16.41
CA PHE A 377 8.46 -10.78 14.96
C PHE A 377 8.46 -12.26 14.56
N GLU A 378 9.29 -13.08 15.22
CA GLU A 378 9.36 -14.53 14.99
C GLU A 378 8.01 -15.23 15.22
N LYS A 379 7.20 -14.71 16.15
CA LYS A 379 5.89 -15.26 16.52
C LYS A 379 4.73 -14.76 15.66
N ILE A 380 4.95 -13.82 14.75
CA ILE A 380 3.89 -13.31 13.86
C ILE A 380 3.23 -14.46 13.08
N GLY A 381 4.03 -15.44 12.65
CA GLY A 381 3.57 -16.59 11.88
C GLY A 381 2.54 -17.47 12.62
N GLU A 382 2.64 -17.54 13.95
CA GLU A 382 1.76 -18.35 14.82
C GLU A 382 0.28 -17.91 14.74
N GLY A 383 0.02 -16.68 14.29
CA GLY A 383 -1.32 -16.14 14.15
C GLY A 383 -1.86 -15.53 15.44
N PHE A 384 -3.18 -15.58 15.59
CA PHE A 384 -3.92 -15.07 16.73
C PHE A 384 -5.21 -15.86 16.95
#